data_AF-A0A8J3FCC7-F1
#
_entry.id   AF-A0A8J3FCC7-F1
#
_cell.length_a   1.000
_cell.length_b   1.000
_cell.length_c   1.000
_cell.angle_alpha   90.00
_cell.angle_beta   90.00
_cell.angle_gamma   90.00
#
_symmetry.space_group_name_H-M   'P 1'
#
loop_
_entity.id
_entity.type
_entity.pdbx_description
1 polymer ?
#
loop_
_entity_poly.entity_id
_entity_poly.type
_entity_poly.pdbx_seq_one_letter_code
_entity_poly.pdbx_strand_id
1 'polypeptide(L)'
;MAQPLKTEYLMFCPSCVEYTLLHDFDPKVGRFRGEYSLLHNAFTESDELLCRFLLAHTGHLVRLTPNRTDDYGRILRTARRFAEADIDKYVEASLAQKQAAEQEKRGDHNLGKLQLAILIQYLEQEQEEVRRTPAHSASEHQVLLGQELGLRRSIAIARRLVTHFERTYGP
;
A
#
# COMPACT_ATOMS: atom_id res chain seq x y z
N MET A 1 -14.14 -15.54 -18.08
CA MET A 1 -14.10 -15.91 -16.64
C MET A 1 -15.19 -15.10 -15.96
N ALA A 2 -16.25 -15.75 -15.47
CA ALA A 2 -17.33 -15.05 -14.77
C ALA A 2 -16.80 -14.53 -13.43
N GLN A 3 -16.91 -13.21 -13.19
CA GLN A 3 -16.62 -12.66 -11.87
C GLN A 3 -17.58 -13.32 -10.86
N PRO A 4 -17.09 -13.83 -9.72
CA PRO A 4 -17.97 -14.32 -8.68
C PRO A 4 -18.88 -13.17 -8.26
N LEU A 5 -20.18 -13.40 -8.25
CA LEU A 5 -21.17 -12.42 -7.79
C LEU A 5 -20.80 -12.04 -6.35
N LYS A 6 -20.29 -10.82 -6.18
CA LYS A 6 -19.93 -10.28 -4.87
C LYS A 6 -21.20 -10.17 -4.03
N THR A 7 -21.21 -10.87 -2.91
CA THR A 7 -22.30 -10.76 -1.94
C THR A 7 -21.98 -9.62 -1.00
N GLU A 8 -22.88 -8.66 -0.91
CA GLU A 8 -22.78 -7.57 0.05
C GLU A 8 -23.47 -7.94 1.36
N TYR A 9 -22.94 -7.40 2.45
CA TYR A 9 -23.45 -7.64 3.79
C TYR A 9 -23.72 -6.33 4.51
N LEU A 10 -24.69 -6.37 5.42
CA LEU A 10 -24.87 -5.37 6.48
C LEU A 10 -24.90 -6.09 7.83
N MET A 11 -24.54 -5.36 8.89
CA MET A 11 -24.87 -5.77 10.25
C MET A 11 -25.99 -4.92 10.80
N PHE A 12 -26.90 -5.56 11.51
CA PHE A 12 -28.08 -4.92 12.06
C PHE A 12 -28.25 -5.28 13.53
N CYS A 13 -28.55 -4.28 14.35
CA CYS A 13 -28.98 -4.45 15.72
C CYS A 13 -30.49 -4.18 15.83
N PRO A 14 -31.33 -5.19 16.10
CA PRO A 14 -32.77 -4.99 16.28
C PRO A 14 -33.12 -4.17 17.52
N SER A 15 -32.30 -4.21 18.56
CA SER A 15 -32.55 -3.49 19.82
C SER A 15 -32.41 -1.98 19.67
N CYS A 16 -31.39 -1.53 18.94
CA CYS A 16 -31.15 -0.11 18.66
C CYS A 16 -31.83 0.36 17.37
N VAL A 17 -32.27 -0.58 16.53
CA VAL A 17 -32.82 -0.29 15.19
C VAL A 17 -31.78 0.45 14.33
N GLU A 18 -30.53 0.00 14.42
CA GLU A 18 -29.37 0.57 13.73
C GLU A 18 -28.65 -0.47 12.88
N TYR A 19 -28.07 -0.04 11.77
CA TYR A 19 -27.28 -0.89 10.89
C TYR A 19 -25.98 -0.22 10.41
N THR A 20 -25.01 -1.04 10.00
CA THR A 20 -23.82 -0.62 9.26
C THR A 20 -23.60 -1.50 8.04
N LEU A 21 -23.24 -0.91 6.91
CA LEU A 21 -22.91 -1.59 5.66
C LEU A 21 -21.45 -2.05 5.68
N LEU A 22 -21.28 -3.32 5.36
CA LEU A 22 -19.97 -3.95 5.22
C LEU A 22 -19.57 -4.12 3.75
N HIS A 23 -20.56 -4.15 2.85
CA HIS A 23 -20.39 -4.48 1.43
C HIS A 23 -19.69 -5.84 1.26
N ASP A 24 -18.76 -5.97 0.31
CA ASP A 24 -18.06 -7.21 0.03
C ASP A 24 -16.87 -7.44 0.97
N PHE A 25 -16.69 -8.70 1.33
CA PHE A 25 -15.51 -9.18 2.05
C PHE A 25 -14.37 -9.44 1.06
N ASP A 26 -13.20 -8.85 1.31
CA ASP A 26 -11.98 -9.15 0.56
C ASP A 26 -11.19 -10.25 1.28
N PRO A 27 -11.18 -11.50 0.78
CA PRO A 27 -10.47 -12.60 1.43
C PRO A 27 -8.95 -12.46 1.37
N LYS A 28 -8.40 -11.61 0.48
CA LYS A 28 -6.95 -11.39 0.40
C LYS A 28 -6.44 -10.53 1.53
N VAL A 29 -7.26 -9.55 1.94
CA VAL A 29 -6.91 -8.60 3.00
C VAL A 29 -7.55 -8.98 4.33
N GLY A 30 -8.53 -9.88 4.32
CA GLY A 30 -9.20 -10.39 5.51
C GLY A 30 -10.15 -9.38 6.15
N ARG A 31 -10.71 -8.45 5.37
CA ARG A 31 -11.55 -7.35 5.85
C ARG A 31 -12.73 -7.06 4.94
N PHE A 32 -13.73 -6.39 5.49
CA PHE A 32 -14.84 -5.84 4.71
C PHE A 32 -14.44 -4.50 4.08
N ARG A 33 -15.06 -4.15 2.94
CA ARG A 33 -14.88 -2.83 2.34
C ARG A 33 -15.42 -1.69 3.21
N GLY A 34 -16.40 -1.99 4.07
CA GLY A 34 -16.98 -1.04 5.00
C GLY A 34 -17.88 -0.03 4.28
N GLU A 35 -18.22 1.05 4.96
CA GLU A 35 -19.19 2.04 4.50
C GLU A 35 -18.72 2.84 3.27
N TYR A 36 -19.68 3.28 2.46
CA TYR A 36 -19.44 4.16 1.32
C TYR A 36 -19.70 5.64 1.65
N SER A 37 -18.76 6.51 1.30
CA SER A 37 -18.92 7.97 1.28
C SER A 37 -19.31 8.44 -0.12
N LEU A 38 -20.43 9.16 -0.20
CA LEU A 38 -20.86 9.82 -1.43
C LEU A 38 -19.99 11.03 -1.78
N LEU A 39 -19.51 11.76 -0.76
CA LEU A 39 -18.71 12.96 -0.94
C LEU A 39 -17.36 12.64 -1.61
N HIS A 40 -16.70 11.58 -1.16
CA HIS A 40 -15.38 11.17 -1.65
C HIS A 40 -15.44 10.08 -2.72
N ASN A 41 -16.65 9.59 -3.04
CA ASN A 41 -16.89 8.51 -3.98
C ASN A 41 -15.99 7.27 -3.71
N ALA A 42 -15.88 6.91 -2.43
CA ALA A 42 -14.94 5.90 -1.93
C ALA A 42 -15.48 5.17 -0.70
N PHE A 43 -14.99 3.94 -0.51
CA PHE A 43 -15.24 3.15 0.69
C PHE A 43 -14.26 3.51 1.80
N THR A 44 -14.64 3.30 3.06
CA THR A 44 -13.74 3.48 4.21
C THR A 44 -12.53 2.54 4.15
N GLU A 45 -12.74 1.31 3.66
CA GLU A 45 -11.72 0.25 3.61
C GLU A 45 -11.03 -0.01 4.96
N SER A 46 -11.79 0.19 6.04
CA SER A 46 -11.35 0.07 7.42
C SER A 46 -12.42 -0.63 8.25
N ASP A 47 -11.99 -1.53 9.13
CA ASP A 47 -12.87 -2.21 10.09
C ASP A 47 -13.23 -1.32 11.29
N GLU A 48 -12.74 -0.09 11.36
CA GLU A 48 -12.94 0.79 12.51
C GLU A 48 -14.43 1.05 12.81
N LEU A 49 -15.23 1.34 11.77
CA LEU A 49 -16.67 1.55 11.92
C LEU A 49 -17.38 0.26 12.37
N LEU A 50 -16.97 -0.89 11.83
CA LEU A 50 -17.47 -2.20 12.24
C LEU A 50 -17.15 -2.47 13.72
N CYS A 51 -15.90 -2.26 14.14
CA CYS A 51 -15.49 -2.42 15.53
C CYS A 51 -16.26 -1.48 16.47
N ARG A 52 -16.43 -0.21 16.10
CA ARG A 52 -17.22 0.76 16.87
C ARG A 52 -18.70 0.35 16.96
N PHE A 53 -19.26 -0.14 15.86
CA PHE A 53 -20.63 -0.66 15.86
C PHE A 53 -20.76 -1.82 16.86
N LEU A 54 -19.85 -2.80 16.83
CA LEU A 54 -19.87 -3.93 17.75
C LEU A 54 -19.70 -3.51 19.21
N LEU A 55 -18.83 -2.53 19.48
CA LEU A 55 -18.60 -1.98 20.81
C LEU A 55 -19.81 -1.20 21.34
N ALA A 56 -20.46 -0.40 20.49
CA ALA A 56 -21.65 0.36 20.88
C ALA A 56 -22.87 -0.54 21.16
N HIS A 57 -22.88 -1.75 20.58
CA HIS A 57 -23.96 -2.72 20.69
C HIS A 57 -23.59 -3.92 21.56
N THR A 58 -22.60 -3.79 22.46
CA THR A 58 -22.23 -4.86 23.38
C THR A 58 -23.42 -5.29 24.23
N GLY A 59 -23.70 -6.59 24.26
CA GLY A 59 -24.85 -7.16 24.97
C GLY A 59 -26.16 -7.15 24.17
N HIS A 60 -26.18 -6.57 22.97
CA HIS A 60 -27.31 -6.67 22.05
C HIS A 60 -27.11 -7.82 21.05
N LEU A 61 -28.22 -8.37 20.56
CA LEU A 61 -28.16 -9.31 19.45
C LEU A 61 -27.84 -8.53 18.16
N VAL A 62 -26.68 -8.80 17.56
CA VAL A 62 -26.30 -8.28 16.25
C VAL A 62 -26.41 -9.40 15.22
N ARG A 63 -27.01 -9.09 14.05
CA ARG A 63 -27.20 -10.06 12.97
C ARG A 63 -26.49 -9.58 11.71
N LEU A 64 -25.79 -10.50 11.05
CA LEU A 64 -25.25 -10.30 9.71
C LEU A 64 -26.34 -10.64 8.68
N THR A 65 -26.61 -9.74 7.75
CA THR A 65 -27.67 -9.89 6.74
C THR A 65 -27.09 -9.68 5.34
N PRO A 66 -27.17 -10.68 4.44
CA PRO A 66 -26.69 -10.52 3.06
C PRO A 66 -27.74 -9.84 2.16
N ASN A 67 -27.29 -9.13 1.12
CA ASN A 67 -28.12 -8.34 0.19
C ASN A 67 -29.26 -9.14 -0.49
N ARG A 68 -29.09 -10.45 -0.69
CA ARG A 68 -30.09 -11.32 -1.35
C ARG A 68 -31.27 -11.74 -0.46
N THR A 69 -31.57 -11.01 0.60
CA THR A 69 -32.66 -11.32 1.53
C THR A 69 -33.63 -10.15 1.61
N ASP A 70 -34.93 -10.43 1.73
CA ASP A 70 -35.95 -9.38 1.91
C ASP A 70 -35.69 -8.54 3.16
N ASP A 71 -35.06 -9.15 4.17
CA ASP A 71 -34.61 -8.49 5.39
C ASP A 71 -33.62 -7.36 5.11
N TYR A 72 -32.70 -7.53 4.15
CA TYR A 72 -31.72 -6.50 3.82
C TYR A 72 -32.40 -5.21 3.35
N GLY A 73 -33.30 -5.31 2.37
CA GLY A 73 -34.03 -4.17 1.83
C GLY A 73 -35.02 -3.56 2.83
N ARG A 74 -35.52 -4.36 3.78
CA ARG A 74 -36.35 -3.86 4.89
C ARG A 74 -35.50 -3.02 5.85
N ILE A 75 -34.36 -3.55 6.31
CA ILE A 75 -33.46 -2.88 7.26
C ILE A 75 -33.02 -1.53 6.70
N LEU A 76 -32.59 -1.47 5.44
CA LEU A 76 -32.19 -0.21 4.79
C LEU A 76 -33.28 0.88 4.82
N ARG A 77 -34.56 0.48 4.78
CA ARG A 77 -35.70 1.39 4.77
C ARG A 77 -36.18 1.79 6.17
N THR A 78 -36.01 0.90 7.15
CA THR A 78 -36.63 1.07 8.49
C THR A 78 -35.64 1.41 9.60
N ALA A 79 -34.37 1.03 9.45
CA ALA A 79 -33.34 1.22 10.45
C ALA A 79 -32.49 2.47 10.16
N ARG A 80 -31.83 2.99 11.20
CA ARG A 80 -30.91 4.13 11.09
C ARG A 80 -29.50 3.65 10.75
N ARG A 81 -28.80 4.39 9.90
CA ARG A 81 -27.40 4.10 9.59
C ARG A 81 -26.52 4.57 10.76
N PHE A 82 -25.71 3.66 11.29
CA PHE A 82 -24.82 3.94 12.41
C PHE A 82 -23.73 4.92 11.98
N ALA A 83 -23.49 5.95 12.81
CA ALA A 83 -22.42 6.94 12.64
C ALA A 83 -22.37 7.60 11.24
N GLU A 84 -23.52 7.80 10.59
CA GLU A 84 -23.60 8.34 9.22
C GLU A 84 -22.82 9.65 9.03
N ALA A 85 -22.90 10.56 10.01
CA ALA A 85 -22.22 11.85 9.98
C ALA A 85 -20.67 11.76 10.06
N ASP A 86 -20.12 10.63 10.51
CA ASP A 86 -18.68 10.44 10.65
C ASP A 86 -18.08 9.64 9.49
N ILE A 87 -18.89 9.02 8.62
CA ILE A 87 -18.42 8.19 7.49
C ILE A 87 -17.46 8.98 6.60
N ASP A 88 -17.80 10.22 6.25
CA ASP A 88 -16.95 11.06 5.40
C ASP A 88 -15.59 11.33 6.04
N LYS A 89 -15.55 11.58 7.36
CA LYS A 89 -14.29 11.78 8.10
C LYS A 89 -13.40 10.53 8.07
N TYR A 90 -14.00 9.34 8.16
CA TYR A 90 -13.24 8.09 8.06
C TYR A 90 -12.66 7.87 6.67
N VAL A 91 -13.42 8.19 5.63
CA VAL A 91 -12.94 8.10 4.26
C VAL A 91 -11.82 9.10 4.02
N GLU A 92 -11.94 10.34 4.50
CA GLU A 92 -10.87 11.34 4.45
C GLU A 92 -9.59 10.86 5.14
N ALA A 93 -9.71 10.32 6.35
CA ALA A 93 -8.57 9.77 7.08
C ALA A 93 -7.91 8.60 6.33
N SER A 94 -8.71 7.70 5.76
CA SER A 94 -8.23 6.56 4.96
C SER A 94 -7.51 7.03 3.69
N LEU A 95 -8.07 8.03 2.98
CA LEU A 95 -7.43 8.63 1.81
C LEU A 95 -6.13 9.34 2.17
N ALA A 96 -6.11 10.10 3.26
CA ALA A 96 -4.91 10.78 3.74
C ALA A 96 -3.80 9.78 4.11
N GLN A 97 -4.15 8.67 4.77
CA GLN A 97 -3.19 7.60 5.07
C GLN A 97 -2.63 6.95 3.82
N LYS A 98 -3.48 6.67 2.81
CA LYS A 98 -3.02 6.13 1.52
C LYS A 98 -2.07 7.09 0.82
N GLN A 99 -2.41 8.38 0.78
CA GLN A 99 -1.57 9.41 0.18
C GLN A 99 -0.24 9.54 0.93
N ALA A 100 -0.26 9.53 2.26
CA ALA A 100 0.95 9.56 3.07
C ALA A 100 1.85 8.34 2.81
N ALA A 101 1.26 7.14 2.75
CA ALA A 101 1.99 5.91 2.44
C ALA A 101 2.57 5.91 1.00
N GLU A 102 1.85 6.48 0.04
CA GLU A 102 2.36 6.68 -1.33
C GLU A 102 3.52 7.69 -1.37
N GLN A 103 3.41 8.77 -0.60
CA GLN A 103 4.48 9.77 -0.48
C GLN A 103 5.71 9.18 0.21
N GLU A 104 5.53 8.37 1.26
CA GLU A 104 6.61 7.67 1.95
C GLU A 104 7.33 6.70 1.00
N LYS A 105 6.58 5.88 0.26
CA LYS A 105 7.16 5.00 -0.78
C LYS A 105 7.96 5.81 -1.81
N ARG A 106 7.43 6.94 -2.28
CA ARG A 106 8.17 7.84 -3.19
C ARG A 106 9.44 8.39 -2.54
N GLY A 107 9.38 8.73 -1.25
CA GLY A 107 10.53 9.13 -0.44
C GLY A 107 11.60 8.05 -0.40
N ASP A 108 11.23 6.82 -0.06
CA ASP A 108 12.12 5.66 -0.03
C ASP A 108 12.75 5.39 -1.39
N HIS A 109 11.98 5.51 -2.47
CA HIS A 109 12.50 5.38 -3.83
C HIS A 109 13.52 6.47 -4.16
N ASN A 110 13.27 7.72 -3.78
CA ASN A 110 14.22 8.81 -4.00
C ASN A 110 15.49 8.63 -3.16
N LEU A 111 15.36 8.14 -1.93
CA LEU A 111 16.49 7.79 -1.08
C LEU A 111 17.33 6.67 -1.71
N GLY A 112 16.70 5.61 -2.22
CA GLY A 112 17.38 4.52 -2.92
C GLY A 112 18.14 5.00 -4.17
N LYS A 113 17.56 5.92 -4.95
CA LYS A 113 18.25 6.57 -6.08
C LYS A 113 19.48 7.35 -5.64
N LEU A 114 19.36 8.14 -4.56
CA LEU A 114 20.47 8.89 -4.00
C LEU A 114 21.59 7.96 -3.52
N GLN A 115 21.26 6.88 -2.81
CA GLN A 115 22.22 5.88 -2.35
C GLN A 115 22.97 5.22 -3.52
N LEU A 116 22.27 4.88 -4.61
CA LEU A 116 22.89 4.33 -5.81
C LEU A 116 23.80 5.35 -6.50
N ALA A 117 23.41 6.63 -6.57
CA ALA A 117 24.23 7.69 -7.14
C ALA A 117 25.53 7.88 -6.35
N ILE A 118 25.44 7.90 -5.02
CA ILE A 118 26.61 7.99 -4.11
C ILE A 118 27.53 6.77 -4.33
N LEU A 119 26.97 5.56 -4.40
CA LEU A 119 27.76 4.34 -4.65
C LEU A 119 28.50 4.40 -5.98
N ILE A 120 27.84 4.86 -7.06
CA ILE A 120 28.48 5.03 -8.37
C ILE A 120 29.66 5.99 -8.27
N GLN A 121 29.49 7.12 -7.58
CA GLN A 121 30.56 8.10 -7.39
C GLN A 121 31.76 7.53 -6.64
N TYR A 122 31.53 6.75 -5.57
CA TYR A 122 32.61 6.06 -4.86
C TYR A 122 33.33 5.04 -5.75
N LEU A 123 32.59 4.24 -6.52
CA LEU A 123 33.20 3.27 -7.43
C LEU A 123 34.03 3.94 -8.54
N GLU A 124 33.58 5.09 -9.04
CA GLU A 124 34.32 5.89 -10.02
C GLU A 124 35.60 6.48 -9.43
N GLN A 125 35.55 6.94 -8.18
CA GLN A 125 36.73 7.42 -7.47
C GLN A 125 37.75 6.28 -7.26
N GLU A 126 37.32 5.14 -6.73
CA GLU A 126 38.17 3.95 -6.55
C GLU A 126 38.78 3.47 -7.87
N GLN A 127 38.01 3.51 -8.97
CA GLN A 127 38.53 3.15 -10.29
C GLN A 127 39.68 4.07 -10.73
N GLU A 128 39.52 5.37 -10.49
CA GLU A 128 40.56 6.35 -10.82
C GLU A 128 41.79 6.22 -9.92
N GLU A 129 41.62 5.83 -8.65
CA GLU A 129 42.72 5.53 -7.73
C GLU A 129 43.51 4.28 -8.16
N VAL A 130 42.82 3.18 -8.50
CA VAL A 130 43.45 1.97 -9.05
C VAL A 130 44.22 2.28 -10.33
N ARG A 131 43.64 3.10 -11.22
CA ARG A 131 44.27 3.49 -12.49
C ARG A 131 45.55 4.32 -12.32
N ARG A 132 45.64 5.11 -11.24
CA ARG A 132 46.82 5.94 -10.92
C ARG A 132 47.90 5.17 -10.19
N THR A 133 47.59 3.98 -9.67
CA THR A 133 48.53 3.17 -8.91
C THR A 133 49.57 2.55 -9.85
N PRO A 134 50.88 2.86 -9.67
CA PRO A 134 51.92 2.27 -10.49
C PRO A 134 52.12 0.79 -10.12
N ALA A 135 52.31 -0.07 -11.12
CA ALA A 135 52.69 -1.45 -10.90
C ALA A 135 54.21 -1.58 -10.79
N HIS A 136 54.71 -2.32 -9.79
CA HIS A 136 56.13 -2.62 -9.60
C HIS A 136 56.55 -3.97 -10.21
N SER A 137 55.58 -4.78 -10.64
CA SER A 137 55.81 -6.07 -11.29
C SER A 137 54.74 -6.38 -12.35
N ALA A 138 55.05 -7.30 -13.27
CA ALA A 138 54.10 -7.76 -14.29
C ALA A 138 52.86 -8.45 -13.68
N SER A 139 53.04 -9.20 -12.58
CA SER A 139 51.94 -9.84 -11.85
C SER A 139 51.03 -8.81 -11.17
N GLU A 140 51.61 -7.78 -10.56
CA GLU A 140 50.84 -6.70 -9.93
C GLU A 140 50.07 -5.88 -10.97
N HIS A 141 50.66 -5.66 -12.14
CA HIS A 141 49.98 -5.02 -13.26
C HIS A 141 48.72 -5.79 -13.70
N GLN A 142 48.79 -7.12 -13.76
CA GLN A 142 47.62 -7.96 -14.09
C GLN A 142 46.53 -7.89 -13.01
N VAL A 143 46.89 -7.81 -11.74
CA VAL A 143 45.93 -7.66 -10.63
C VAL A 143 45.22 -6.31 -10.71
N LEU A 144 45.96 -5.21 -10.91
CA LEU A 144 45.39 -3.86 -11.03
C LEU A 144 44.44 -3.76 -12.23
N LEU A 145 44.80 -4.35 -13.37
CA LEU A 145 43.91 -4.47 -14.54
C LEU A 145 42.63 -5.26 -14.21
N GLY A 146 42.74 -6.37 -13.47
CA GLY A 146 41.60 -7.15 -13.02
C GLY A 146 40.67 -6.35 -12.10
N GLN A 147 41.23 -5.58 -11.17
CA GLN A 147 40.49 -4.68 -10.29
C GLN A 147 39.78 -3.57 -11.06
N GLU A 148 40.47 -2.92 -12.01
CA GLU A 148 39.89 -1.89 -12.87
C GLU A 148 38.69 -2.43 -13.68
N LEU A 149 38.84 -3.61 -14.29
CA LEU A 149 37.77 -4.27 -15.04
C LEU A 149 36.59 -4.64 -14.13
N GLY A 150 36.87 -5.11 -12.92
CA GLY A 150 35.87 -5.41 -11.89
C GLY A 150 35.06 -4.17 -11.52
N LEU A 151 35.74 -3.05 -11.20
CA LEU A 151 35.10 -1.77 -10.88
C LEU A 151 34.26 -1.24 -12.05
N ARG A 152 34.79 -1.29 -13.27
CA ARG A 152 34.06 -0.90 -14.49
C ARG A 152 32.79 -1.73 -14.68
N ARG A 153 32.85 -3.03 -14.39
CA ARG A 153 31.68 -3.91 -14.45
C ARG A 153 30.66 -3.57 -13.36
N SER A 154 31.12 -3.31 -12.13
CA SER A 154 30.27 -2.91 -11.01
C SER A 154 29.54 -1.59 -11.28
N ILE A 155 30.25 -0.58 -11.81
CA ILE A 155 29.65 0.70 -12.22
C ILE A 155 28.59 0.48 -13.31
N ALA A 156 28.88 -0.37 -14.31
CA ALA A 156 27.92 -0.68 -15.35
C ALA A 156 26.65 -1.37 -14.82
N ILE A 157 26.79 -2.25 -13.82
CA ILE A 157 25.65 -2.89 -13.15
C ILE A 157 24.86 -1.86 -12.35
N ALA A 158 25.52 -1.02 -11.55
CA ALA A 158 24.87 0.02 -10.76
C ALA A 158 24.08 1.00 -11.64
N ARG A 159 24.66 1.46 -12.76
CA ARG A 159 23.97 2.31 -13.73
C ARG A 159 22.75 1.62 -14.36
N ARG A 160 22.84 0.33 -14.67
CA ARG A 160 21.69 -0.45 -15.16
C ARG A 160 20.58 -0.54 -14.11
N LEU A 161 20.94 -0.70 -12.83
CA LEU A 161 19.96 -0.70 -11.74
C LEU A 161 19.25 0.65 -11.64
N VAL A 162 19.97 1.77 -11.76
CA VAL A 162 19.36 3.11 -11.81
C VAL A 162 18.36 3.23 -12.97
N THR A 163 18.76 2.84 -14.19
CA THR A 163 17.85 2.88 -15.36
C THR A 163 16.65 1.94 -15.19
N HIS A 164 16.83 0.78 -14.56
CA HIS A 164 15.72 -0.12 -14.26
C HIS A 164 14.76 0.50 -13.23
N PHE A 165 15.30 1.10 -12.16
CA PHE A 165 14.52 1.84 -11.17
C PHE A 165 13.72 2.99 -11.80
N GLU A 166 14.31 3.72 -12.74
CA GLU A 166 13.63 4.80 -13.48
C GLU A 166 12.52 4.28 -14.39
N ARG A 167 12.66 3.10 -15.00
CA ARG A 167 11.62 2.53 -15.86
C ARG A 167 10.46 1.92 -15.07
N THR A 168 10.74 1.31 -13.92
CA THR A 168 9.72 0.63 -13.11
C THR A 168 8.97 1.61 -12.20
N TYR A 169 9.61 2.71 -11.78
CA TYR A 169 9.08 3.65 -10.79
C TYR A 169 9.27 5.14 -11.18
N GLY A 170 9.56 5.42 -12.45
CA GLY A 170 9.53 6.78 -13.00
C GLY A 170 8.11 7.34 -13.07
N PRO A 171 7.96 8.67 -13.20
CA PRO A 171 6.65 9.29 -13.41
C PRO A 171 5.91 8.73 -14.63
#